data_AF-A0A7W0Y2I9-F1
#
_entry.id   AF-A0A7W0Y2I9-F1
#
_cell.length_a   1.000
_cell.length_b   1.000
_cell.length_c   1.000
_cell.angle_alpha   90.00
_cell.angle_beta   90.00
_cell.angle_gamma   90.00
#
_symmetry.space_group_name_H-M   'P 1'
#
loop_
_entity.id
_entity.type
_entity.pdbx_description
1 polymer ?
#
loop_
_entity_poly.entity_id
_entity_poly.type
_entity_poly.pdbx_seq_one_letter_code
_entity_poly.pdbx_strand_id
1 'polypeptide(L)'
;MGSRLLRLAFVAYVIATAVHIGYVVLHEPFAFDAWNVAQDTGGQPITFGRFLDYGVFEYTHANPRLGQWFAYLAYKLEYFAAFATPLAYLGTALAVFVIGTARWPSWQRGRDLALYAMILGFAWFAIPRIGMLMFCRAYSTNYVYGALIQLWFLVPLRLRPSGEGGVKLSVPYFFLGLAAGMSNEHTGPTLVVFALGYAVWKQRETGIRPNVAWTGAFGAVIGFAAIFFAPGQGERYDGLATKVGLASRLLQRGFSANLDIVRELVLGAAPIFVLLAIVLVIGRTDTDEHGNRQRAMGFLGLALGAVALIAVTMFVSPKLGPRFFMHSCFLLLAAFIGVADTVLVTPKRLVGFVLLALTASTYAAFRTIPTYLRVERQSEARVAALVASARGSVFTAEAYEQVEDSWWFLGDDFRFPPKRDLITQYFDLKGVILRGTDLDAPLGVSGVKLVPHYAITPRTCLDEHGGLELGEYRGTDVGAIQKAMRAAIDELRAKLAGRGTMDRLALEVEFAGERPTLPRPTLLVGRWREKAGFEGWAGALPRAGVSLRRKVVLPEDLKTQDLEVVIYKVGHEFRSLGRTKDAGDHEYEQWGPGVYWGLACRPDECFVIAAIRQL
;
A
#
# COMPACT_ATOMS: atom_id res chain seq x y z
N MET A 1 23.58 -0.05 -36.08
CA MET A 1 22.44 0.88 -35.88
C MET A 1 22.99 2.29 -35.75
N GLY A 2 22.60 3.24 -36.60
CA GLY A 2 23.18 4.59 -36.56
C GLY A 2 22.86 5.34 -35.26
N SER A 3 23.75 6.25 -34.81
CA SER A 3 23.58 7.03 -33.57
C SER A 3 22.30 7.87 -33.51
N ARG A 4 21.72 8.21 -34.66
CA ARG A 4 20.42 8.87 -34.77
C ARG A 4 19.26 7.93 -34.39
N LEU A 5 19.27 6.69 -34.88
CA LEU A 5 18.19 5.73 -34.61
C LEU A 5 18.14 5.35 -33.13
N LEU A 6 19.30 5.19 -32.48
CA LEU A 6 19.36 4.93 -31.03
C LEU A 6 18.76 6.08 -30.22
N ARG A 7 19.05 7.33 -30.60
CA ARG A 7 18.47 8.52 -29.96
C ARG A 7 16.96 8.59 -30.15
N LEU A 8 16.47 8.34 -31.35
CA LEU A 8 15.04 8.30 -31.64
C LEU A 8 14.33 7.21 -30.82
N ALA A 9 14.91 6.01 -30.75
CA ALA A 9 14.37 4.91 -29.94
C ALA A 9 14.33 5.27 -28.44
N PHE A 10 15.39 5.91 -27.93
CA PHE A 10 15.42 6.36 -26.54
C PHE A 10 14.39 7.45 -26.26
N VAL A 11 14.25 8.45 -27.13
CA VAL A 11 13.23 9.50 -27.00
C VAL A 11 11.83 8.88 -27.04
N ALA A 12 11.58 7.93 -27.94
CA ALA A 12 10.32 7.20 -27.98
C ALA A 12 10.05 6.45 -26.66
N TYR A 13 11.07 5.83 -26.06
CA TYR A 13 10.93 5.16 -24.77
C TYR A 13 10.63 6.13 -23.61
N VAL A 14 11.29 7.29 -23.57
CA VAL A 14 11.00 8.35 -22.57
C VAL A 14 9.57 8.87 -22.72
N ILE A 15 9.13 9.15 -23.96
CA ILE A 15 7.77 9.61 -24.24
C ILE A 15 6.76 8.52 -23.87
N ALA A 16 6.98 7.27 -24.27
CA ALA A 16 6.11 6.16 -23.93
C ALA A 16 5.98 5.97 -22.42
N THR A 17 7.07 6.13 -21.66
CA THR A 17 7.07 6.08 -20.19
C THR A 17 6.24 7.23 -19.61
N ALA A 18 6.41 8.45 -20.11
CA ALA A 18 5.65 9.61 -19.66
C ALA A 18 4.14 9.47 -19.96
N VAL A 19 3.79 9.02 -21.16
CA VAL A 19 2.41 8.76 -21.57
C VAL A 19 1.80 7.65 -20.74
N HIS A 20 2.51 6.55 -20.50
CA HIS A 20 2.05 5.46 -19.63
C HIS A 20 1.71 5.97 -18.23
N ILE A 21 2.65 6.67 -17.57
CA ILE A 21 2.42 7.21 -16.22
C ILE A 21 1.25 8.20 -16.22
N GLY A 22 1.26 9.19 -17.12
CA GLY A 22 0.23 10.21 -17.19
C GLY A 22 -1.16 9.62 -17.47
N TYR A 23 -1.24 8.64 -18.36
CA TYR A 23 -2.47 7.91 -18.65
C TYR A 23 -3.00 7.18 -17.42
N VAL A 24 -2.16 6.45 -16.69
CA VAL A 24 -2.61 5.73 -15.49
C VAL A 24 -3.06 6.68 -14.37
N VAL A 25 -2.36 7.80 -14.16
CA VAL A 25 -2.74 8.84 -13.17
C VAL A 25 -4.06 9.54 -13.53
N LEU A 26 -4.32 9.71 -14.84
CA LEU A 26 -5.58 10.29 -15.31
C LEU A 26 -6.77 9.40 -14.92
N HIS A 27 -6.59 8.07 -14.97
CA HIS A 27 -7.60 7.06 -14.63
C HIS A 27 -7.44 6.54 -13.19
N GLU A 28 -6.86 7.34 -12.28
CA GLU A 28 -6.87 7.03 -10.85
C GLU A 28 -8.32 7.02 -10.34
N PRO A 29 -8.78 5.96 -9.64
CA PRO A 29 -10.12 5.95 -9.07
C PRO A 29 -10.24 6.97 -7.94
N PHE A 30 -11.44 7.49 -7.73
CA PHE A 30 -11.74 8.39 -6.63
C PHE A 30 -11.75 7.61 -5.30
N ALA A 31 -10.60 7.58 -4.62
CA ALA A 31 -10.40 6.76 -3.44
C ALA A 31 -9.40 7.39 -2.44
N PHE A 32 -9.38 6.85 -1.23
CA PHE A 32 -8.44 7.18 -0.15
C PHE A 32 -8.40 8.66 0.20
N ASP A 33 -7.29 9.33 -0.12
CA ASP A 33 -7.06 10.73 0.25
C ASP A 33 -7.86 11.69 -0.64
N ALA A 34 -8.42 11.23 -1.76
CA ALA A 34 -9.42 11.97 -2.51
C ALA A 34 -10.62 12.36 -1.63
N TRP A 35 -11.07 11.45 -0.74
CA TRP A 35 -12.15 11.72 0.21
C TRP A 35 -11.76 12.78 1.25
N ASN A 36 -10.53 12.72 1.77
CA ASN A 36 -10.03 13.73 2.71
C ASN A 36 -10.04 15.11 2.03
N VAL A 37 -9.44 15.22 0.84
CA VAL A 37 -9.40 16.49 0.10
C VAL A 37 -10.80 16.98 -0.25
N ALA A 38 -11.72 16.10 -0.63
CA ALA A 38 -13.10 16.48 -0.91
C ALA A 38 -13.79 17.04 0.34
N GLN A 39 -13.63 16.38 1.48
CA GLN A 39 -14.20 16.81 2.76
C GLN A 39 -13.58 18.11 3.26
N ASP A 40 -12.25 18.20 3.32
CA ASP A 40 -11.52 19.38 3.81
C ASP A 40 -11.80 20.63 2.96
N THR A 41 -12.12 20.44 1.69
CA THR A 41 -12.44 21.54 0.76
C THR A 41 -13.93 21.74 0.54
N GLY A 42 -14.79 20.90 1.13
CA GLY A 42 -16.24 20.89 0.89
C GLY A 42 -16.61 20.81 -0.59
N GLY A 43 -15.81 20.13 -1.41
CA GLY A 43 -16.00 20.05 -2.87
C GLY A 43 -15.86 21.37 -3.62
N GLN A 44 -15.43 22.46 -2.97
CA GLN A 44 -15.41 23.80 -3.57
C GLN A 44 -14.41 23.92 -4.73
N PRO A 45 -14.67 24.78 -5.73
CA PRO A 45 -13.74 24.99 -6.84
C PRO A 45 -12.45 25.68 -6.39
N ILE A 46 -11.39 25.50 -7.17
CA ILE A 46 -10.07 26.06 -6.85
C ILE A 46 -10.07 27.59 -6.92
N THR A 47 -9.50 28.22 -5.90
CA THR A 47 -9.07 29.62 -5.90
C THR A 47 -7.71 29.72 -5.21
N PHE A 48 -6.99 30.82 -5.41
CA PHE A 48 -5.72 31.04 -4.73
C PHE A 48 -5.89 31.09 -3.19
N GLY A 49 -6.94 31.76 -2.70
CA GLY A 49 -7.25 31.79 -1.26
C GLY A 49 -7.46 30.39 -0.69
N ARG A 50 -8.32 29.58 -1.33
CA ARG A 50 -8.59 28.20 -0.87
C ARG A 50 -7.37 27.29 -0.92
N PHE A 51 -6.47 27.50 -1.88
CA PHE A 51 -5.19 26.79 -1.92
C PHE A 51 -4.34 27.10 -0.69
N LEU A 52 -4.24 28.38 -0.29
CA LEU A 52 -3.54 28.79 0.92
C LEU A 52 -4.23 28.27 2.18
N ASP A 53 -5.56 28.40 2.25
CA ASP A 53 -6.36 27.94 3.40
C ASP A 53 -6.20 26.44 3.61
N TYR A 54 -6.25 25.66 2.53
CA TYR A 54 -6.01 24.21 2.58
C TYR A 54 -4.60 23.88 3.06
N GLY A 55 -3.59 24.58 2.55
CA GLY A 55 -2.20 24.38 2.97
C GLY A 55 -1.97 24.71 4.45
N VAL A 56 -2.60 25.77 4.96
CA VAL A 56 -2.59 26.13 6.38
C VAL A 56 -3.33 25.09 7.21
N PHE A 57 -4.51 24.66 6.76
CA PHE A 57 -5.30 23.62 7.41
C PHE A 57 -4.52 22.32 7.56
N GLU A 58 -3.92 21.83 6.48
CA GLU A 58 -3.12 20.60 6.48
C GLU A 58 -1.88 20.71 7.37
N TYR A 59 -1.23 21.88 7.38
CA TYR A 59 -0.10 22.13 8.27
C TYR A 59 -0.48 22.10 9.75
N THR A 60 -1.70 22.55 10.07
CA THR A 60 -2.18 22.70 11.44
C THR A 60 -2.92 21.49 11.98
N HIS A 61 -3.62 20.72 11.15
CA HIS A 61 -4.53 19.65 11.60
C HIS A 61 -4.22 18.27 11.01
N ALA A 62 -3.44 18.17 9.93
CA ALA A 62 -3.27 16.90 9.21
C ALA A 62 -1.85 16.66 8.70
N ASN A 63 -1.58 16.82 7.40
CA ASN A 63 -0.31 16.49 6.79
C ASN A 63 0.52 17.74 6.42
N PRO A 64 1.50 18.15 7.25
CA PRO A 64 2.25 19.40 7.05
C PRO A 64 3.32 19.34 5.95
N ARG A 65 3.42 18.21 5.24
CA ARG A 65 4.41 18.03 4.17
C ARG A 65 4.13 19.00 3.04
N LEU A 66 5.19 19.50 2.41
CA LEU A 66 5.08 20.32 1.20
C LEU A 66 4.31 19.59 0.07
N GLY A 67 4.44 18.27 0.01
CA GLY A 67 3.70 17.42 -0.93
C GLY A 67 2.18 17.57 -0.83
N GLN A 68 1.64 17.81 0.36
CA GLN A 68 0.20 17.94 0.57
C GLN A 68 -0.39 19.16 -0.15
N TRP A 69 0.39 20.25 -0.26
CA TRP A 69 -0.02 21.42 -1.04
C TRP A 69 -0.19 21.05 -2.53
N PHE A 70 0.68 20.20 -3.06
CA PHE A 70 0.53 19.70 -4.43
C PHE A 70 -0.62 18.69 -4.56
N ALA A 71 -0.98 17.95 -3.49
CA ALA A 71 -2.14 17.05 -3.50
C ALA A 71 -3.44 17.82 -3.79
N TYR A 72 -3.60 19.02 -3.21
CA TYR A 72 -4.72 19.90 -3.54
C TYR A 72 -4.81 20.20 -5.05
N LEU A 73 -3.69 20.61 -5.66
CA LEU A 73 -3.65 20.89 -7.09
C LEU A 73 -3.92 19.62 -7.92
N ALA A 74 -3.37 18.48 -7.48
CA ALA A 74 -3.56 17.19 -8.14
C ALA A 74 -5.02 16.75 -8.19
N TYR A 75 -5.81 17.02 -7.15
CA TYR A 75 -7.24 16.67 -7.14
C TYR A 75 -8.14 17.78 -7.70
N LYS A 76 -7.75 19.05 -7.63
CA LYS A 76 -8.59 20.18 -8.10
C LYS A 76 -8.38 20.57 -9.56
N LEU A 77 -7.22 20.25 -10.15
CA LEU A 77 -6.92 20.50 -11.55
C LEU A 77 -6.82 19.16 -12.28
N GLU A 78 -7.81 18.88 -13.12
CA GLU A 78 -8.03 17.59 -13.80
C GLU A 78 -6.74 16.98 -14.38
N TYR A 79 -5.97 17.76 -15.13
CA TYR A 79 -4.77 17.29 -15.82
C TYR A 79 -3.46 17.54 -15.07
N PHE A 80 -3.46 18.25 -13.93
CA PHE A 80 -2.22 18.64 -13.27
C PHE A 80 -1.38 17.42 -12.90
N ALA A 81 -1.97 16.42 -12.25
CA ALA A 81 -1.26 15.22 -11.84
C ALA A 81 -0.80 14.36 -13.02
N ALA A 82 -1.60 14.30 -14.09
CA ALA A 82 -1.28 13.54 -15.30
C ALA A 82 -0.03 14.07 -16.03
N PHE A 83 0.27 15.38 -15.89
CA PHE A 83 1.51 15.97 -16.40
C PHE A 83 2.62 16.05 -15.36
N ALA A 84 2.31 16.48 -14.13
CA ALA A 84 3.31 16.70 -13.10
C ALA A 84 3.95 15.39 -12.60
N THR A 85 3.19 14.29 -12.54
CA THR A 85 3.72 12.99 -12.09
C THR A 85 4.77 12.40 -13.04
N PRO A 86 4.53 12.27 -14.37
CA PRO A 86 5.57 11.80 -15.27
C PRO A 86 6.79 12.74 -15.30
N LEU A 87 6.58 14.05 -15.20
CA LEU A 87 7.70 15.01 -15.09
C LEU A 87 8.50 14.81 -13.80
N ALA A 88 7.84 14.57 -12.67
CA ALA A 88 8.51 14.28 -11.41
C ALA A 88 9.26 12.95 -11.46
N TYR A 89 8.70 11.92 -12.10
CA TYR A 89 9.38 10.64 -12.32
C TYR A 89 10.63 10.80 -13.18
N LEU A 90 10.52 11.45 -14.33
CA LEU A 90 11.64 11.69 -15.24
C LEU A 90 12.71 12.58 -14.59
N GLY A 91 12.29 13.63 -13.87
CA GLY A 91 13.20 14.50 -13.11
C GLY A 91 13.92 13.76 -12.00
N THR A 92 13.24 12.81 -11.34
CA THR A 92 13.84 11.94 -10.32
C THR A 92 14.85 10.98 -10.95
N ALA A 93 14.51 10.37 -12.08
CA ALA A 93 15.43 9.51 -12.83
C ALA A 93 16.69 10.25 -13.27
N LEU A 94 16.55 11.52 -13.69
CA LEU A 94 17.69 12.39 -14.00
C LEU A 94 18.53 12.70 -12.77
N ALA A 95 17.91 13.00 -11.63
CA ALA A 95 18.65 13.19 -10.38
C ALA A 95 19.42 11.93 -9.98
N VAL A 96 18.81 10.74 -10.09
CA VAL A 96 19.46 9.44 -9.84
C VAL A 96 20.66 9.24 -10.75
N PHE A 97 20.55 9.55 -12.05
CA PHE A 97 21.67 9.48 -12.99
C PHE A 97 22.82 10.38 -12.54
N VAL A 98 22.52 11.65 -12.24
CA VAL A 98 23.53 12.66 -11.90
C VAL A 98 24.18 12.34 -10.56
N ILE A 99 23.40 11.91 -9.57
CA ILE A 99 23.89 11.50 -8.25
C ILE A 99 24.82 10.29 -8.39
N GLY A 100 24.39 9.26 -9.14
CA GLY A 100 25.16 8.03 -9.34
C GLY A 100 26.46 8.26 -10.09
N THR A 101 26.41 8.98 -11.21
CA THR A 101 27.56 9.16 -12.13
C THR A 101 28.41 10.39 -11.83
N ALA A 102 27.95 11.29 -10.95
CA ALA A 102 28.58 12.59 -10.67
C ALA A 102 28.75 13.50 -11.89
N ARG A 103 27.91 13.35 -12.92
CA ARG A 103 27.97 14.12 -14.17
C ARG A 103 26.60 14.21 -14.83
N TRP A 104 26.45 15.15 -15.76
CA TRP A 104 25.28 15.21 -16.63
C TRP A 104 25.32 14.09 -17.68
N PRO A 105 24.16 13.53 -18.08
CA PRO A 105 24.09 12.62 -19.21
C PRO A 105 24.39 13.37 -20.51
N SER A 106 25.18 12.75 -21.39
CA SER A 106 25.34 13.19 -22.77
C SER A 106 24.34 12.46 -23.65
N TRP A 107 23.35 13.18 -24.16
CA TRP A 107 22.32 12.64 -25.05
C TRP A 107 22.83 12.17 -26.42
N GLN A 108 24.11 12.40 -26.70
CA GLN A 108 24.79 11.92 -27.90
C GLN A 108 25.49 10.56 -27.68
N ARG A 109 25.78 10.20 -26.42
CA ARG A 109 26.46 8.95 -26.07
C ARG A 109 25.47 7.84 -25.78
N GLY A 110 25.46 6.79 -26.60
CA GLY A 110 24.56 5.65 -26.45
C GLY A 110 24.61 4.97 -25.07
N ARG A 111 25.79 5.00 -24.41
CA ARG A 111 25.96 4.51 -23.04
C ARG A 111 25.17 5.30 -22.01
N ASP A 112 25.15 6.62 -22.10
CA ASP A 112 24.37 7.44 -21.16
C ASP A 112 22.87 7.24 -21.37
N LEU A 113 22.44 7.07 -22.63
CA LEU A 113 21.06 6.70 -22.97
C LEU A 113 20.69 5.32 -22.37
N ALA A 114 21.60 4.35 -22.44
CA ALA A 114 21.41 3.02 -21.88
C ALA A 114 21.29 3.05 -20.34
N LEU A 115 22.19 3.75 -19.65
CA LEU A 115 22.14 3.90 -18.20
C LEU A 115 20.88 4.64 -17.75
N TYR A 116 20.46 5.68 -18.48
CA TYR A 116 19.21 6.37 -18.18
C TYR A 116 18.00 5.47 -18.41
N ALA A 117 18.00 4.68 -19.49
CA ALA A 117 16.94 3.71 -19.74
C ALA A 117 16.86 2.64 -18.64
N MET A 118 18.00 2.19 -18.11
CA MET A 118 18.06 1.29 -16.96
C MET A 118 17.39 1.90 -15.72
N ILE A 119 17.61 3.19 -15.43
CA ILE A 119 16.94 3.88 -14.32
C ILE A 119 15.42 3.85 -14.51
N LEU A 120 14.95 4.25 -15.70
CA LEU A 120 13.52 4.30 -16.02
C LEU A 120 12.85 2.93 -15.91
N GLY A 121 13.52 1.87 -16.33
CA GLY A 121 12.95 0.52 -16.28
C GLY A 121 13.05 -0.13 -14.92
N PHE A 122 14.17 0.04 -14.21
CA PHE A 122 14.40 -0.64 -12.95
C PHE A 122 13.61 -0.04 -11.80
N ALA A 123 13.27 1.26 -11.84
CA ALA A 123 12.41 1.87 -10.83
C ALA A 123 11.08 1.12 -10.66
N TRP A 124 10.49 0.55 -11.72
CA TRP A 124 9.21 -0.19 -11.67
C TRP A 124 9.17 -1.38 -10.71
N PHE A 125 10.32 -2.01 -10.44
CA PHE A 125 10.42 -3.12 -9.49
C PHE A 125 11.39 -2.84 -8.34
N ALA A 126 12.25 -1.83 -8.46
CA ALA A 126 13.13 -1.39 -7.40
C ALA A 126 12.38 -0.64 -6.28
N ILE A 127 11.22 -0.07 -6.59
CA ILE A 127 10.42 0.71 -5.65
C ILE A 127 9.25 -0.17 -5.15
N PRO A 128 9.23 -0.58 -3.88
CA PRO A 128 8.13 -1.37 -3.35
C PRO A 128 6.82 -0.60 -3.39
N ARG A 129 5.76 -1.26 -3.85
CA ARG A 129 4.42 -0.67 -3.99
C ARG A 129 4.41 0.58 -4.88
N ILE A 130 5.17 0.57 -5.98
CA ILE A 130 5.22 1.71 -6.90
C ILE A 130 3.85 2.13 -7.41
N GLY A 131 2.89 1.20 -7.55
CA GLY A 131 1.54 1.54 -7.97
C GLY A 131 0.84 2.53 -7.04
N MET A 132 0.87 2.25 -5.72
CA MET A 132 0.37 3.19 -4.71
C MET A 132 1.13 4.52 -4.77
N LEU A 133 2.47 4.46 -4.84
CA LEU A 133 3.32 5.65 -4.75
C LEU A 133 3.20 6.57 -5.95
N MET A 134 3.07 6.01 -7.15
CA MET A 134 3.09 6.76 -8.40
C MET A 134 1.68 7.19 -8.83
N PHE A 135 0.68 6.32 -8.64
CA PHE A 135 -0.63 6.51 -9.28
C PHE A 135 -1.72 6.97 -8.34
N CYS A 136 -1.52 6.92 -7.02
CA CYS A 136 -2.39 7.67 -6.12
C CYS A 136 -1.87 9.11 -5.98
N ARG A 137 -2.66 10.12 -6.37
CA ARG A 137 -2.25 11.54 -6.42
C ARG A 137 -1.69 12.05 -5.09
N ALA A 138 -2.34 11.73 -3.97
CA ALA A 138 -1.85 12.14 -2.65
C ALA A 138 -0.50 11.50 -2.31
N TYR A 139 -0.31 10.20 -2.61
CA TYR A 139 0.97 9.54 -2.38
C TYR A 139 2.04 10.06 -3.35
N SER A 140 1.73 10.24 -4.64
CA SER A 140 2.68 10.75 -5.63
C SER A 140 3.24 12.12 -5.25
N THR A 141 2.36 13.04 -4.86
CA THR A 141 2.76 14.39 -4.43
C THR A 141 3.56 14.39 -3.12
N ASN A 142 3.25 13.51 -2.17
CA ASN A 142 4.00 13.42 -0.91
C ASN A 142 5.31 12.64 -1.00
N TYR A 143 5.41 11.67 -1.90
CA TYR A 143 6.55 10.77 -1.98
C TYR A 143 7.36 11.03 -3.25
N VAL A 144 6.80 10.89 -4.44
CA VAL A 144 7.53 11.07 -5.72
C VAL A 144 8.02 12.51 -5.88
N TYR A 145 7.17 13.50 -5.60
CA TYR A 145 7.57 14.91 -5.74
C TYR A 145 8.50 15.32 -4.60
N GLY A 146 8.27 14.79 -3.39
CA GLY A 146 9.19 14.95 -2.27
C GLY A 146 10.59 14.39 -2.58
N ALA A 147 10.66 13.20 -3.18
CA ALA A 147 11.92 12.59 -3.60
C ALA A 147 12.60 13.39 -4.72
N LEU A 148 11.83 13.90 -5.69
CA LEU A 148 12.34 14.82 -6.70
C LEU A 148 13.06 16.00 -6.03
N ILE A 149 12.39 16.71 -5.11
CA ILE A 149 12.94 17.88 -4.43
C ILE A 149 14.20 17.50 -3.63
N GLN A 150 14.15 16.43 -2.83
CA GLN A 150 15.27 15.99 -2.01
C GLN A 150 16.48 15.53 -2.83
N LEU A 151 16.27 14.80 -3.91
CA LEU A 151 17.37 14.35 -4.77
C LEU A 151 17.97 15.53 -5.56
N TRP A 152 17.15 16.46 -6.04
CA TRP A 152 17.64 17.67 -6.70
C TRP A 152 18.39 18.61 -5.74
N PHE A 153 18.06 18.60 -4.45
CA PHE A 153 18.89 19.25 -3.44
C PHE A 153 20.31 18.66 -3.37
N LEU A 154 20.47 17.34 -3.57
CA LEU A 154 21.79 16.68 -3.55
C LEU A 154 22.61 16.88 -4.83
N VAL A 155 21.95 17.13 -5.98
CA VAL A 155 22.62 17.25 -7.29
C VAL A 155 23.74 18.32 -7.30
N PRO A 156 23.52 19.56 -6.81
CA PRO A 156 24.59 20.56 -6.73
C PRO A 156 25.79 20.12 -5.88
N LEU A 157 25.56 19.46 -4.73
CA LEU A 157 26.64 18.96 -3.86
C LEU A 157 27.47 17.87 -4.55
N ARG A 158 26.81 17.08 -5.41
CA ARG A 158 27.47 16.04 -6.17
C ARG A 158 28.31 16.60 -7.32
N LEU A 159 27.78 17.58 -8.06
CA LEU A 159 28.43 18.15 -9.25
C LEU A 159 29.49 19.20 -8.92
N ARG A 160 29.36 19.90 -7.79
CA ARG A 160 30.29 20.95 -7.35
C ARG A 160 30.89 20.59 -5.99
N PRO A 161 31.78 19.58 -5.94
CA PRO A 161 32.33 19.11 -4.67
C PRO A 161 33.19 20.16 -3.96
N SER A 162 33.68 21.20 -4.61
CA SER A 162 34.44 22.27 -3.96
C SER A 162 33.58 23.22 -3.12
N GLY A 163 32.24 23.18 -3.25
CA GLY A 163 31.33 24.06 -2.50
C GLY A 163 31.45 25.54 -2.88
N GLU A 164 32.09 25.84 -4.01
CA GLU A 164 32.29 27.19 -4.52
C GLU A 164 30.95 27.83 -4.96
N GLY A 165 30.73 29.06 -4.52
CA GLY A 165 29.60 29.87 -4.95
C GLY A 165 29.42 31.11 -4.08
N GLY A 166 29.08 32.23 -4.72
CA GLY A 166 28.78 33.48 -4.02
C GLY A 166 27.39 33.50 -3.38
N VAL A 167 27.08 34.61 -2.72
CA VAL A 167 25.78 34.86 -2.06
C VAL A 167 24.58 34.59 -2.99
N LYS A 168 24.72 34.90 -4.29
CA LYS A 168 23.67 34.69 -5.31
C LYS A 168 23.23 33.21 -5.45
N LEU A 169 24.13 32.25 -5.20
CA LEU A 169 23.79 30.82 -5.24
C LEU A 169 23.31 30.30 -3.87
N SER A 170 23.69 30.98 -2.78
CA SER A 170 23.38 30.56 -1.41
C SER A 170 21.90 30.74 -1.07
N VAL A 171 21.27 31.83 -1.53
CA VAL A 171 19.84 32.13 -1.30
C VAL A 171 18.91 31.11 -1.95
N PRO A 172 18.95 30.86 -3.27
CA PRO A 172 18.07 29.85 -3.88
C PRO A 172 18.34 28.44 -3.33
N TYR A 173 19.59 28.12 -2.98
CA TYR A 173 19.93 26.82 -2.42
C TYR A 173 19.46 26.65 -0.97
N PHE A 174 19.39 27.73 -0.19
CA PHE A 174 18.71 27.75 1.11
C PHE A 174 17.22 27.37 0.99
N PHE A 175 16.49 28.01 0.06
CA PHE A 175 15.07 27.69 -0.16
C PHE A 175 14.85 26.28 -0.71
N LEU A 176 15.77 25.78 -1.55
CA LEU A 176 15.75 24.38 -1.97
C LEU A 176 15.97 23.43 -0.78
N GLY A 177 16.89 23.78 0.13
CA GLY A 177 17.08 23.07 1.39
C GLY A 177 15.81 23.07 2.24
N LEU A 178 15.17 24.23 2.41
CA LEU A 178 13.90 24.37 3.13
C LEU A 178 12.82 23.44 2.55
N ALA A 179 12.62 23.47 1.24
CA ALA A 179 11.66 22.60 0.56
C ALA A 179 12.00 21.11 0.72
N ALA A 180 13.29 20.74 0.61
CA ALA A 180 13.76 19.37 0.79
C ALA A 180 13.54 18.86 2.22
N GLY A 181 13.78 19.70 3.23
CA GLY A 181 13.49 19.40 4.63
C GLY A 181 11.99 19.21 4.89
N MET A 182 11.14 20.01 4.24
CA MET A 182 9.67 19.92 4.38
C MET A 182 9.02 18.78 3.59
N SER A 183 9.79 18.01 2.81
CA SER A 183 9.24 17.00 1.91
C SER A 183 8.80 15.72 2.65
N ASN A 184 9.56 15.27 3.65
CA ASN A 184 9.29 14.00 4.33
C ASN A 184 9.99 13.91 5.70
N GLU A 185 9.23 13.57 6.75
CA GLU A 185 9.69 13.49 8.13
C GLU A 185 10.58 12.28 8.44
N HIS A 186 10.54 11.22 7.62
CA HIS A 186 11.37 10.03 7.82
C HIS A 186 12.73 10.16 7.13
N THR A 187 12.80 10.86 5.99
CA THR A 187 14.07 11.08 5.28
C THR A 187 14.73 12.40 5.68
N GLY A 188 13.97 13.36 6.22
CA GLY A 188 14.45 14.64 6.72
C GLY A 188 15.64 14.54 7.69
N PRO A 189 15.60 13.70 8.74
CA PRO A 189 16.73 13.55 9.66
C PRO A 189 18.01 13.08 8.96
N THR A 190 17.88 12.11 8.04
CA THR A 190 19.01 11.61 7.25
C THR A 190 19.55 12.71 6.34
N LEU A 191 18.68 13.45 5.66
CA LEU A 191 19.05 14.57 4.81
C LEU A 191 19.84 15.63 5.59
N VAL A 192 19.37 16.00 6.79
CA VAL A 192 20.04 16.97 7.67
C VAL A 192 21.42 16.47 8.10
N VAL A 193 21.52 15.24 8.58
CA VAL A 193 22.80 14.65 9.01
C VAL A 193 23.81 14.62 7.87
N PHE A 194 23.39 14.21 6.67
CA PHE A 194 24.29 14.15 5.51
C PHE A 194 24.65 15.54 4.97
N ALA A 195 23.71 16.50 4.96
CA ALA A 195 24.00 17.86 4.50
C ALA A 195 24.98 18.57 5.44
N LEU A 196 24.77 18.48 6.76
CA LEU A 196 25.69 19.03 7.76
C LEU A 196 27.03 18.30 7.73
N GLY A 197 27.02 16.97 7.70
CA GLY A 197 28.22 16.14 7.62
C GLY A 197 29.05 16.47 6.37
N TYR A 198 28.41 16.66 5.23
CA TYR A 198 29.06 17.08 3.99
C TYR A 198 29.68 18.48 4.12
N ALA A 199 28.95 19.46 4.66
CA ALA A 199 29.46 20.82 4.84
C ALA A 199 30.68 20.85 5.79
N VAL A 200 30.63 20.10 6.89
CA VAL A 200 31.74 19.95 7.85
C VAL A 200 32.93 19.24 7.20
N TRP A 201 32.69 18.12 6.52
CA TRP A 201 33.73 17.37 5.82
C TRP A 201 34.45 18.26 4.81
N LYS A 202 33.71 19.01 3.99
CA LYS A 202 34.29 19.91 3.01
C LYS A 202 35.05 21.06 3.61
N GLN A 203 34.55 21.66 4.68
CA GLN A 203 35.28 22.69 5.41
C GLN A 203 36.62 22.17 5.96
N ARG A 204 36.66 20.93 6.43
CA ARG A 204 37.90 20.30 6.92
C ARG A 204 38.86 19.96 5.79
N GLU A 205 38.35 19.51 4.65
CA GLU A 205 39.16 19.15 3.48
C GLU A 205 39.81 20.37 2.83
N THR A 206 39.07 21.48 2.68
CA THR A 206 39.56 22.67 1.95
C THR A 206 40.13 23.76 2.85
N GLY A 207 39.88 23.69 4.17
CA GLY A 207 40.19 24.76 5.12
C GLY A 207 39.30 26.00 5.00
N ILE A 208 38.38 26.04 4.04
CA ILE A 208 37.49 27.18 3.75
C ILE A 208 36.05 26.76 3.99
N ARG A 209 35.25 27.62 4.63
CA ARG A 209 33.83 27.35 4.87
C ARG A 209 33.05 27.33 3.54
N PRO A 210 32.45 26.19 3.13
CA PRO A 210 31.66 26.10 1.90
C PRO A 210 30.28 26.74 2.12
N ASN A 211 30.17 28.05 1.89
CA ASN A 211 28.97 28.83 2.23
C ASN A 211 27.69 28.23 1.63
N VAL A 212 27.71 27.82 0.36
CA VAL A 212 26.55 27.23 -0.31
C VAL A 212 26.10 25.93 0.38
N ALA A 213 27.05 25.04 0.72
CA ALA A 213 26.71 23.78 1.40
C ALA A 213 26.11 24.06 2.80
N TRP A 214 26.67 25.02 3.53
CA TRP A 214 26.14 25.44 4.84
C TRP A 214 24.76 26.09 4.75
N THR A 215 24.50 26.96 3.76
CA THR A 215 23.18 27.59 3.61
C THR A 215 22.13 26.58 3.20
N GLY A 216 22.45 25.64 2.30
CA GLY A 216 21.56 24.53 1.96
C GLY A 216 21.25 23.63 3.16
N ALA A 217 22.27 23.25 3.94
CA ALA A 217 22.10 22.47 5.16
C ALA A 217 21.25 23.19 6.19
N PHE A 218 21.46 24.51 6.38
CA PHE A 218 20.64 25.32 7.28
C PHE A 218 19.18 25.41 6.83
N GLY A 219 18.93 25.57 5.52
CA GLY A 219 17.59 25.48 4.95
C GLY A 219 16.94 24.13 5.25
N ALA A 220 17.64 23.03 5.03
CA ALA A 220 17.14 21.68 5.32
C ALA A 220 16.81 21.46 6.80
N VAL A 221 17.61 22.00 7.71
CA VAL A 221 17.32 21.98 9.15
C VAL A 221 16.03 22.72 9.46
N ILE A 222 15.86 23.95 8.95
CA ILE A 222 14.63 24.73 9.17
C ILE A 222 13.42 24.01 8.56
N GLY A 223 13.56 23.45 7.36
CA GLY A 223 12.48 22.77 6.67
C GLY A 223 12.03 21.51 7.40
N PHE A 224 13.00 20.72 7.89
CA PHE A 224 12.71 19.55 8.70
C PHE A 224 12.06 19.94 10.04
N ALA A 225 12.58 20.97 10.71
CA ALA A 225 11.99 21.48 11.95
C ALA A 225 10.54 21.95 11.73
N ALA A 226 10.27 22.64 10.61
CA ALA A 226 8.94 23.12 10.26
C ALA A 226 7.92 21.99 10.14
N ILE A 227 8.28 20.82 9.60
CA ILE A 227 7.35 19.68 9.54
C ILE A 227 7.31 18.86 10.82
N PHE A 228 8.43 18.75 11.53
CA PHE A 228 8.55 17.93 12.74
C PHE A 228 7.77 18.54 13.90
N PHE A 229 7.80 19.87 14.03
CA PHE A 229 7.07 20.61 15.06
C PHE A 229 5.73 21.17 14.59
N ALA A 230 5.26 20.79 13.40
CA ALA A 230 3.97 21.24 12.90
C ALA A 230 2.83 20.71 13.80
N PRO A 231 1.82 21.54 14.14
CA PRO A 231 0.71 21.13 15.01
C PRO A 231 -0.04 19.91 14.46
N GLY A 232 -0.19 19.80 13.14
CA GLY A 232 -0.90 18.70 12.49
C GLY A 232 -0.26 17.33 12.71
N GLN A 233 1.04 17.27 13.02
CA GLN A 233 1.68 16.01 13.41
C GLN A 233 1.11 15.46 14.73
N GLY A 234 0.76 16.33 15.67
CA GLY A 234 0.18 15.92 16.96
C GLY A 234 -1.20 15.28 16.77
N GLU A 235 -2.06 15.92 15.97
CA GLU A 235 -3.41 15.45 15.67
C GLU A 235 -3.39 14.18 14.82
N ARG A 236 -2.57 14.13 13.77
CA ARG A 236 -2.45 12.96 12.87
C ARG A 236 -2.03 11.65 13.55
N TYR A 237 -1.40 11.76 14.71
CA TYR A 237 -0.98 10.63 15.53
C TYR A 237 -1.80 10.48 16.81
N ASP A 238 -3.00 11.06 16.92
CA ASP A 238 -3.87 11.01 18.12
C ASP A 238 -3.15 11.37 19.43
N GLY A 239 -2.16 12.26 19.34
CA GLY A 239 -1.29 12.59 20.46
C GLY A 239 -0.36 11.44 20.92
N LEU A 240 -0.26 10.31 20.21
CA LEU A 240 0.76 9.29 20.51
C LEU A 240 2.18 9.88 20.48
N ALA A 241 2.42 10.92 19.66
CA ALA A 241 3.71 11.62 19.59
C ALA A 241 4.05 12.38 20.87
N THR A 242 3.05 12.86 21.60
CA THR A 242 3.23 13.61 22.85
C THR A 242 3.09 12.74 24.10
N LYS A 243 2.41 11.58 24.00
CA LYS A 243 2.16 10.66 25.13
C LYS A 243 3.24 9.60 25.35
N VAL A 244 4.05 9.27 24.33
CA VAL A 244 5.06 8.19 24.42
C VAL A 244 6.37 8.67 23.81
N GLY A 245 7.42 8.74 24.63
CA GLY A 245 8.76 9.14 24.18
C GLY A 245 9.37 8.19 23.13
N LEU A 246 10.35 8.70 22.37
CA LEU A 246 11.02 7.94 21.29
C LEU A 246 11.65 6.63 21.80
N ALA A 247 12.29 6.65 22.97
CA ALA A 247 12.89 5.48 23.59
C ALA A 247 11.84 4.44 24.02
N SER A 248 10.71 4.89 24.60
CA SER A 248 9.61 3.99 24.95
C SER A 248 8.98 3.35 23.72
N ARG A 249 8.90 4.03 22.57
CA ARG A 249 8.40 3.41 21.33
C ARG A 249 9.33 2.33 20.80
N LEU A 250 10.64 2.60 20.81
CA LEU A 250 11.64 1.61 20.41
C LEU A 250 11.53 0.35 21.28
N LEU A 251 11.38 0.52 22.59
CA LEU A 251 11.23 -0.57 23.56
C LEU A 251 9.89 -1.30 23.42
N GLN A 252 8.77 -0.56 23.29
CA GLN A 252 7.42 -1.14 23.12
C GLN A 252 7.30 -1.95 21.84
N ARG A 253 7.94 -1.51 20.75
CA ARG A 253 7.97 -2.27 19.49
C ARG A 253 8.78 -3.56 19.61
N GLY A 254 9.80 -3.57 20.47
CA GLY A 254 10.63 -4.75 20.71
C GLY A 254 11.59 -5.06 19.56
N PHE A 255 12.52 -5.99 19.80
CA PHE A 255 13.59 -6.32 18.86
C PHE A 255 13.08 -6.99 17.58
N SER A 256 12.13 -7.93 17.69
CA SER A 256 11.58 -8.69 16.56
C SER A 256 10.89 -7.78 15.54
N ALA A 257 9.99 -6.89 15.98
CA ALA A 257 9.28 -6.01 15.06
C ALA A 257 10.19 -4.94 14.43
N ASN A 258 11.28 -4.53 15.10
CA ASN A 258 12.29 -3.67 14.48
C ASN A 258 13.12 -4.43 13.42
N LEU A 259 13.41 -5.71 13.64
CA LEU A 259 14.01 -6.56 12.60
C LEU A 259 13.07 -6.75 11.41
N ASP A 260 11.76 -6.79 11.62
CA ASP A 260 10.79 -6.85 10.51
C ASP A 260 10.89 -5.62 9.61
N ILE A 261 11.15 -4.42 10.14
CA ILE A 261 11.38 -3.21 9.32
C ILE A 261 12.62 -3.38 8.43
N VAL A 262 13.70 -3.92 8.98
CA VAL A 262 14.94 -4.18 8.22
C VAL A 262 14.69 -5.26 7.17
N ARG A 263 13.97 -6.32 7.54
CA ARG A 263 13.58 -7.39 6.63
C ARG A 263 12.74 -6.85 5.48
N GLU A 264 11.74 -6.04 5.75
CA GLU A 264 10.88 -5.41 4.73
C GLU A 264 11.69 -4.49 3.80
N LEU A 265 12.63 -3.71 4.34
CA LEU A 265 13.54 -2.90 3.53
C LEU A 265 14.40 -3.77 2.62
N VAL A 266 15.01 -4.84 3.15
CA VAL A 266 15.86 -5.75 2.38
C VAL A 266 15.05 -6.46 1.30
N LEU A 267 13.86 -6.95 1.62
CA LEU A 267 12.96 -7.59 0.65
C LEU A 267 12.46 -6.59 -0.39
N GLY A 268 12.10 -5.37 0.02
CA GLY A 268 11.66 -4.30 -0.87
C GLY A 268 12.75 -3.83 -1.83
N ALA A 269 14.01 -3.80 -1.39
CA ALA A 269 15.18 -3.44 -2.19
C ALA A 269 15.88 -4.65 -2.86
N ALA A 270 15.39 -5.88 -2.65
CA ALA A 270 16.01 -7.11 -3.14
C ALA A 270 16.33 -7.08 -4.63
N PRO A 271 15.47 -6.56 -5.52
CA PRO A 271 15.82 -6.48 -6.94
C PRO A 271 17.06 -5.63 -7.23
N ILE A 272 17.26 -4.53 -6.50
CA ILE A 272 18.46 -3.69 -6.65
C ILE A 272 19.70 -4.42 -6.14
N PHE A 273 19.59 -5.15 -5.02
CA PHE A 273 20.69 -5.95 -4.50
C PHE A 273 21.11 -7.07 -5.46
N VAL A 274 20.15 -7.72 -6.12
CA VAL A 274 20.44 -8.70 -7.17
C VAL A 274 21.16 -8.04 -8.35
N LEU A 275 20.69 -6.89 -8.83
CA LEU A 275 21.35 -6.15 -9.91
C LEU A 275 22.78 -5.71 -9.54
N LEU A 276 22.97 -5.22 -8.31
CA LEU A 276 24.28 -4.88 -7.76
C LEU A 276 25.19 -6.11 -7.71
N ALA A 277 24.70 -7.24 -7.21
CA ALA A 277 25.47 -8.48 -7.15
C ALA A 277 25.93 -8.93 -8.55
N ILE A 278 25.03 -8.90 -9.55
CA ILE A 278 25.35 -9.25 -10.94
C ILE A 278 26.44 -8.32 -11.49
N VAL A 279 26.29 -7.01 -11.36
CA VAL A 279 27.29 -6.05 -11.86
C VAL A 279 28.63 -6.21 -11.13
N LEU A 280 28.63 -6.43 -9.83
CA LEU A 280 29.86 -6.67 -9.07
C LEU A 280 30.57 -7.96 -9.51
N VAL A 281 29.82 -9.02 -9.81
CA VAL A 281 30.38 -10.28 -10.35
C VAL A 281 30.99 -10.05 -11.74
N ILE A 282 30.28 -9.35 -12.64
CA ILE A 282 30.81 -8.98 -13.96
C ILE A 282 32.10 -8.16 -13.81
N GLY A 283 32.13 -7.22 -12.86
CA GLY A 283 33.29 -6.38 -12.61
C GLY A 283 34.49 -7.10 -12.00
N ARG A 284 34.37 -8.34 -11.50
CA ARG A 284 35.53 -9.09 -10.97
C ARG A 284 36.50 -9.52 -12.07
N THR A 285 36.03 -9.65 -13.31
CA THR A 285 36.85 -10.12 -14.43
C THR A 285 37.62 -9.01 -15.13
N ASP A 286 37.37 -7.74 -14.78
CA ASP A 286 38.03 -6.59 -15.40
C ASP A 286 39.23 -6.12 -14.59
N THR A 287 40.33 -5.87 -15.29
CA THR A 287 41.58 -5.32 -14.75
C THR A 287 41.61 -3.78 -14.70
N ASP A 288 40.44 -3.13 -14.71
CA ASP A 288 40.31 -1.68 -14.97
C ASP A 288 40.79 -0.75 -13.84
N GLU A 289 41.07 0.51 -14.24
CA GLU A 289 41.59 1.63 -13.45
C GLU A 289 40.97 1.72 -12.04
N HIS A 290 41.77 1.36 -11.03
CA HIS A 290 41.34 1.20 -9.64
C HIS A 290 40.64 2.45 -9.05
N GLY A 291 40.96 3.65 -9.55
CA GLY A 291 40.47 4.92 -9.01
C GLY A 291 38.97 5.19 -9.19
N ASN A 292 38.41 4.95 -10.38
CA ASN A 292 36.99 5.25 -10.65
C ASN A 292 36.06 4.25 -9.95
N ARG A 293 36.44 2.97 -9.94
CA ARG A 293 35.72 1.92 -9.24
C ARG A 293 35.72 2.15 -7.73
N GLN A 294 36.85 2.56 -7.14
CA GLN A 294 36.92 2.86 -5.71
C GLN A 294 35.98 4.01 -5.32
N ARG A 295 35.87 5.06 -6.15
CA ARG A 295 34.91 6.14 -5.93
C ARG A 295 33.45 5.67 -6.00
N ALA A 296 33.12 4.81 -6.98
CA ALA A 296 31.79 4.24 -7.11
C ALA A 296 31.44 3.34 -5.90
N MET A 297 32.38 2.52 -5.44
CA MET A 297 32.20 1.68 -4.24
C MET A 297 32.09 2.52 -2.95
N GLY A 298 32.86 3.60 -2.83
CA GLY A 298 32.73 4.56 -1.73
C GLY A 298 31.34 5.22 -1.72
N PHE A 299 30.81 5.57 -2.89
CA PHE A 299 29.45 6.09 -3.01
C PHE A 299 28.39 5.04 -2.67
N LEU A 300 28.58 3.78 -3.05
CA LEU A 300 27.71 2.67 -2.62
C LEU A 300 27.69 2.53 -1.09
N GLY A 301 28.86 2.60 -0.44
CA GLY A 301 28.95 2.61 1.02
C GLY A 301 28.19 3.78 1.65
N LEU A 302 28.32 4.98 1.08
CA LEU A 302 27.58 6.18 1.52
C LEU A 302 26.06 6.01 1.37
N ALA A 303 25.60 5.48 0.24
CA ALA A 303 24.19 5.21 -0.02
C ALA A 303 23.63 4.17 0.96
N LEU A 304 24.37 3.09 1.23
CA LEU A 304 23.99 2.08 2.23
C LEU A 304 23.91 2.69 3.64
N GLY A 305 24.83 3.58 4.00
CA GLY A 305 24.78 4.33 5.26
C GLY A 305 23.53 5.22 5.37
N ALA A 306 23.18 5.92 4.30
CA ALA A 306 21.95 6.72 4.25
C ALA A 306 20.68 5.86 4.37
N VAL A 307 20.64 4.73 3.65
CA VAL A 307 19.55 3.76 3.70
C VAL A 307 19.35 3.21 5.12
N ALA A 308 20.45 2.86 5.79
CA ALA A 308 20.42 2.39 7.17
C ALA A 308 19.90 3.49 8.12
N LEU A 309 20.34 4.74 7.94
CA LEU A 309 19.87 5.85 8.78
C LEU A 309 18.38 6.14 8.58
N ILE A 310 17.86 6.06 7.34
CA ILE A 310 16.42 6.15 7.06
C ILE A 310 15.66 5.01 7.76
N ALA A 311 16.19 3.77 7.75
CA ALA A 311 15.56 2.66 8.47
C ALA A 311 15.49 2.94 9.98
N VAL A 312 16.52 3.54 10.57
CA VAL A 312 16.54 3.91 11.99
C VAL A 312 15.45 4.94 12.32
N THR A 313 15.17 5.90 11.45
CA THR A 313 14.07 6.86 11.70
C THR A 313 12.70 6.17 11.69
N MET A 314 12.56 5.04 11.00
CA MET A 314 11.34 4.25 11.00
C MET A 314 11.13 3.48 12.31
N PHE A 315 12.20 3.11 13.03
CA PHE A 315 12.09 2.40 14.31
C PHE A 315 11.28 3.18 15.35
N VAL A 316 11.35 4.51 15.30
CA VAL A 316 10.62 5.41 16.20
C VAL A 316 9.32 5.98 15.60
N SER A 317 9.01 5.60 14.36
CA SER A 317 7.80 6.05 13.66
C SER A 317 6.54 5.37 14.22
N PRO A 318 5.45 6.10 14.47
CA PRO A 318 4.18 5.51 14.89
C PRO A 318 3.44 4.84 13.72
N LYS A 319 3.73 5.23 12.46
CA LYS A 319 3.14 4.61 11.25
C LYS A 319 4.24 3.93 10.45
N LEU A 320 4.01 2.67 10.07
CA LEU A 320 4.87 1.89 9.19
C LEU A 320 4.16 1.61 7.87
N GLY A 321 4.94 1.36 6.82
CA GLY A 321 4.40 1.06 5.51
C GLY A 321 5.47 1.07 4.41
N PRO A 322 5.28 0.31 3.32
CA PRO A 322 6.27 0.17 2.25
C PRO A 322 6.71 1.48 1.60
N ARG A 323 5.85 2.51 1.67
CA ARG A 323 6.11 3.86 1.13
C ARG A 323 7.36 4.54 1.67
N PHE A 324 7.80 4.17 2.87
CA PHE A 324 8.95 4.80 3.51
C PHE A 324 10.29 4.39 2.88
N PHE A 325 10.31 3.29 2.13
CA PHE A 325 11.53 2.78 1.50
C PHE A 325 11.87 3.43 0.16
N MET A 326 10.98 4.25 -0.42
CA MET A 326 11.16 4.79 -1.77
C MET A 326 12.46 5.58 -1.96
N HIS A 327 12.81 6.46 -1.01
CA HIS A 327 14.03 7.25 -1.09
C HIS A 327 15.28 6.37 -0.96
N SER A 328 15.24 5.38 -0.06
CA SER A 328 16.28 4.35 0.07
C SER A 328 16.49 3.61 -1.25
N CYS A 329 15.42 3.20 -1.91
CA CYS A 329 15.49 2.53 -3.21
C CYS A 329 16.07 3.44 -4.31
N PHE A 330 15.72 4.72 -4.37
CA PHE A 330 16.33 5.66 -5.32
C PHE A 330 17.82 5.88 -5.07
N LEU A 331 18.26 5.97 -3.80
CA LEU A 331 19.67 6.09 -3.46
C LEU A 331 20.47 4.82 -3.82
N LEU A 332 19.90 3.63 -3.55
CA LEU A 332 20.50 2.37 -3.97
C LEU A 332 20.55 2.24 -5.50
N LEU A 333 19.52 2.70 -6.21
CA LEU A 333 19.51 2.73 -7.67
C LEU A 333 20.58 3.71 -8.21
N ALA A 334 20.78 4.87 -7.58
CA ALA A 334 21.87 5.78 -7.94
C ALA A 334 23.24 5.13 -7.72
N ALA A 335 23.43 4.42 -6.60
CA ALA A 335 24.67 3.69 -6.34
C ALA A 335 24.91 2.58 -7.35
N PHE A 336 23.86 1.82 -7.69
CA PHE A 336 23.90 0.83 -8.77
C PHE A 336 24.35 1.46 -10.10
N ILE A 337 23.78 2.60 -10.49
CA ILE A 337 24.17 3.28 -11.73
C ILE A 337 25.61 3.77 -11.69
N GLY A 338 26.09 4.28 -10.54
CA GLY A 338 27.49 4.66 -10.38
C GLY A 338 28.44 3.48 -10.58
N VAL A 339 28.11 2.31 -10.01
CA VAL A 339 28.90 1.08 -10.21
C VAL A 339 28.78 0.57 -11.65
N ALA A 340 27.57 0.57 -12.23
CA ALA A 340 27.32 0.17 -13.61
C ALA A 340 28.09 1.06 -14.61
N ASP A 341 28.19 2.36 -14.35
CA ASP A 341 29.02 3.30 -15.13
C ASP A 341 30.53 3.11 -14.93
N THR A 342 30.98 2.16 -14.11
CA THR A 342 32.40 1.78 -14.07
C THR A 342 32.64 0.38 -14.62
N VAL A 343 31.64 -0.50 -14.58
CA VAL A 343 31.78 -1.92 -14.94
C VAL A 343 31.20 -2.25 -16.33
N LEU A 344 30.06 -1.65 -16.68
CA LEU A 344 29.35 -1.95 -17.94
C LEU A 344 29.86 -1.04 -19.07
N VAL A 345 31.17 -1.06 -19.30
CA VAL A 345 31.82 -0.14 -20.24
C VAL A 345 31.55 -0.45 -21.70
N THR A 346 31.24 -1.71 -22.02
CA THR A 346 30.99 -2.16 -23.40
C THR A 346 29.48 -2.25 -23.71
N PRO A 347 29.06 -1.97 -24.96
CA PRO A 347 27.66 -2.12 -25.36
C PRO A 347 27.09 -3.52 -25.11
N LYS A 348 27.89 -4.58 -25.34
CA LYS A 348 27.46 -5.98 -25.13
C LYS A 348 27.02 -6.23 -23.68
N ARG A 349 27.72 -5.62 -22.72
CA ARG A 349 27.38 -5.73 -21.28
C ARG A 349 26.15 -4.92 -20.89
N LEU A 350 25.86 -3.83 -21.60
CA LEU A 350 24.68 -2.99 -21.35
C LEU A 350 23.38 -3.58 -21.92
N VAL A 351 23.45 -4.28 -23.07
CA VAL A 351 22.26 -4.75 -23.81
C VAL A 351 21.33 -5.57 -22.92
N GLY A 352 21.84 -6.52 -22.15
CA GLY A 352 21.00 -7.36 -21.26
C GLY A 352 20.23 -6.54 -20.22
N PHE A 353 20.89 -5.54 -19.62
CA PHE A 353 20.25 -4.66 -18.63
C PHE A 353 19.22 -3.72 -19.29
N VAL A 354 19.52 -3.19 -20.48
CA VAL A 354 18.56 -2.35 -21.22
C VAL A 354 17.34 -3.16 -21.64
N LEU A 355 17.52 -4.39 -22.13
CA LEU A 355 16.39 -5.26 -22.46
C LEU A 355 15.54 -5.56 -21.22
N LEU A 356 16.16 -5.90 -20.09
CA LEU A 356 15.45 -6.10 -18.83
C LEU A 356 14.67 -4.85 -18.39
N ALA A 357 15.26 -3.65 -18.55
CA ALA A 357 14.63 -2.38 -18.21
C ALA A 357 13.40 -2.08 -19.10
N LEU A 358 13.52 -2.33 -20.40
CA LEU A 358 12.41 -2.22 -21.35
C LEU A 358 11.31 -3.22 -21.00
N THR A 359 11.64 -4.49 -20.77
CA THR A 359 10.68 -5.53 -20.37
C THR A 359 9.96 -5.15 -19.08
N ALA A 360 10.68 -4.63 -18.07
CA ALA A 360 10.07 -4.18 -16.82
C ALA A 360 9.05 -3.04 -17.04
N SER A 361 9.37 -2.08 -17.91
CA SER A 361 8.46 -0.98 -18.24
C SER A 361 7.23 -1.46 -19.01
N THR A 362 7.42 -2.34 -19.99
CA THR A 362 6.32 -2.96 -20.73
C THR A 362 5.42 -3.78 -19.82
N TYR A 363 6.00 -4.56 -18.90
CA TYR A 363 5.25 -5.31 -17.92
C TYR A 363 4.45 -4.39 -17.00
N ALA A 364 5.05 -3.31 -16.49
CA ALA A 364 4.34 -2.32 -15.69
C ALA A 364 3.14 -1.74 -16.45
N ALA A 365 3.31 -1.33 -17.71
CA ALA A 365 2.22 -0.85 -18.56
C ALA A 365 1.11 -1.89 -18.75
N PHE A 366 1.48 -3.13 -19.07
CA PHE A 366 0.54 -4.23 -19.25
C PHE A 366 -0.25 -4.56 -17.98
N ARG A 367 0.34 -4.35 -16.79
CA ARG A 367 -0.33 -4.57 -15.51
C ARG A 367 -1.20 -3.39 -15.11
N THR A 368 -0.71 -2.16 -15.23
CA THR A 368 -1.39 -0.99 -14.65
C THR A 368 -2.49 -0.46 -15.56
N ILE A 369 -2.29 -0.38 -16.88
CA ILE A 369 -3.27 0.22 -17.78
C ILE A 369 -4.63 -0.49 -17.70
N PRO A 370 -4.74 -1.83 -17.86
CA PRO A 370 -6.03 -2.52 -17.77
C PRO A 370 -6.64 -2.47 -16.36
N THR A 371 -5.79 -2.43 -15.33
CA THR A 371 -6.24 -2.37 -13.93
C THR A 371 -6.91 -1.03 -13.65
N TYR A 372 -6.25 0.09 -13.98
CA TYR A 372 -6.74 1.44 -13.69
C TYR A 372 -7.99 1.78 -14.51
N LEU A 373 -8.04 1.40 -15.79
CA LEU A 373 -9.27 1.53 -16.61
C LEU A 373 -10.45 0.75 -16.05
N ARG A 374 -10.20 -0.37 -15.38
CA ARG A 374 -11.28 -1.16 -14.77
C ARG A 374 -11.78 -0.51 -13.49
N VAL A 375 -10.88 -0.19 -12.57
CA VAL A 375 -11.24 0.37 -11.26
C VAL A 375 -11.79 1.78 -11.37
N GLU A 376 -11.37 2.57 -12.35
CA GLU A 376 -11.97 3.87 -12.66
C GLU A 376 -13.45 3.72 -12.98
N ARG A 377 -13.82 2.86 -13.94
CA ARG A 377 -15.26 2.61 -14.26
C ARG A 377 -16.07 2.17 -13.04
N GLN A 378 -15.49 1.32 -12.19
CA GLN A 378 -16.13 0.90 -10.93
C GLN A 378 -16.25 2.07 -9.95
N SER A 379 -15.25 2.93 -9.88
CA SER A 379 -15.23 4.13 -9.05
C SER A 379 -16.26 5.15 -9.53
N GLU A 380 -16.36 5.42 -10.83
CA GLU A 380 -17.35 6.34 -11.40
C GLU A 380 -18.77 5.86 -11.13
N ALA A 381 -19.04 4.57 -11.35
CA ALA A 381 -20.33 3.97 -11.03
C ALA A 381 -20.66 4.09 -9.53
N ARG A 382 -19.67 3.86 -8.65
CA ARG A 382 -19.84 3.99 -7.19
C ARG A 382 -20.10 5.44 -6.78
N VAL A 383 -19.35 6.40 -7.31
CA VAL A 383 -19.55 7.84 -7.03
C VAL A 383 -20.92 8.29 -7.54
N ALA A 384 -21.33 7.87 -8.74
CA ALA A 384 -22.67 8.17 -9.26
C ALA A 384 -23.77 7.61 -8.35
N ALA A 385 -23.61 6.38 -7.85
CA ALA A 385 -24.56 5.75 -6.93
C ALA A 385 -24.61 6.47 -5.56
N LEU A 386 -23.47 6.94 -5.05
CA LEU A 386 -23.41 7.77 -3.84
C LEU A 386 -24.15 9.10 -4.02
N VAL A 387 -23.91 9.80 -5.14
CA VAL A 387 -24.60 11.06 -5.47
C VAL A 387 -26.12 10.85 -5.61
N ALA A 388 -26.54 9.71 -6.16
CA ALA A 388 -27.95 9.36 -6.33
C ALA A 388 -28.63 8.89 -5.03
N SER A 389 -27.87 8.61 -3.96
CA SER A 389 -28.42 8.11 -2.70
C SER A 389 -29.17 9.21 -1.95
N ALA A 390 -30.32 8.85 -1.36
CA ALA A 390 -31.11 9.79 -0.57
C ALA A 390 -30.35 10.20 0.70
N ARG A 391 -30.41 11.47 1.07
CA ARG A 391 -29.86 11.94 2.36
C ARG A 391 -30.49 11.18 3.53
N GLY A 392 -29.68 10.85 4.52
CA GLY A 392 -30.06 10.04 5.68
C GLY A 392 -30.28 8.55 5.37
N SER A 393 -30.04 8.09 4.13
CA SER A 393 -30.12 6.66 3.79
C SER A 393 -28.85 5.90 4.16
N VAL A 394 -28.92 4.57 4.15
CA VAL A 394 -27.73 3.71 4.26
C VAL A 394 -27.31 3.29 2.86
N PHE A 395 -26.11 3.68 2.45
CA PHE A 395 -25.55 3.28 1.16
C PHE A 395 -24.86 1.94 1.28
N THR A 396 -25.13 1.02 0.35
CA THR A 396 -24.41 -0.23 0.24
C THR A 396 -23.45 -0.14 -0.95
N ALA A 397 -22.15 -0.14 -0.67
CA ALA A 397 -21.11 -0.14 -1.67
C ALA A 397 -20.70 -1.56 -2.00
N GLU A 398 -20.69 -1.92 -3.28
CA GLU A 398 -20.02 -3.13 -3.76
C GLU A 398 -18.52 -2.87 -3.86
N ALA A 399 -17.70 -3.81 -3.38
CA ALA A 399 -16.25 -3.71 -3.46
C ALA A 399 -15.75 -3.77 -4.91
N TYR A 400 -14.60 -3.15 -5.18
CA TYR A 400 -13.91 -3.28 -6.46
C TYR A 400 -13.58 -4.75 -6.75
N GLU A 401 -13.48 -5.12 -8.02
CA GLU A 401 -13.01 -6.47 -8.37
C GLU A 401 -11.59 -6.70 -7.85
N GLN A 402 -10.75 -5.67 -7.98
CA GLN A 402 -9.40 -5.66 -7.43
C GLN A 402 -9.42 -5.08 -6.01
N VAL A 403 -9.90 -5.85 -5.05
CA VAL A 403 -9.96 -5.42 -3.63
C VAL A 403 -8.57 -5.33 -3.00
N GLU A 404 -7.66 -6.22 -3.38
CA GLU A 404 -6.38 -6.39 -2.70
C GLU A 404 -5.36 -5.32 -3.08
N ASP A 405 -4.67 -4.85 -2.04
CA ASP A 405 -3.50 -4.03 -2.19
C ASP A 405 -2.36 -4.89 -2.78
N SER A 406 -1.88 -4.53 -3.96
CA SER A 406 -0.88 -5.25 -4.75
C SER A 406 0.35 -4.38 -5.01
N TRP A 407 1.32 -4.85 -5.81
CA TRP A 407 2.44 -4.00 -6.21
C TRP A 407 1.99 -2.78 -7.05
N TRP A 408 0.88 -2.94 -7.77
CA TRP A 408 0.42 -2.02 -8.83
C TRP A 408 -0.80 -1.19 -8.43
N PHE A 409 -1.53 -1.57 -7.38
CA PHE A 409 -2.79 -0.94 -6.99
C PHE A 409 -2.98 -0.99 -5.47
N LEU A 410 -3.55 0.08 -4.90
CA LEU A 410 -3.68 0.28 -3.44
C LEU A 410 -4.84 -0.52 -2.80
N GLY A 411 -5.76 -1.06 -3.61
CA GLY A 411 -6.93 -1.80 -3.15
C GLY A 411 -8.15 -0.92 -2.91
N ASP A 412 -9.20 -1.49 -2.31
CA ASP A 412 -10.44 -0.76 -2.02
C ASP A 412 -10.38 -0.07 -0.65
N ASP A 413 -10.68 1.22 -0.61
CA ASP A 413 -10.62 2.06 0.59
C ASP A 413 -11.87 1.97 1.46
N PHE A 414 -12.99 1.48 0.94
CA PHE A 414 -14.22 1.28 1.73
C PHE A 414 -14.06 0.18 2.77
N ARG A 415 -12.99 -0.60 2.72
CA ARG A 415 -12.63 -1.57 3.76
C ARG A 415 -12.27 -0.88 5.07
N PHE A 416 -11.78 0.35 5.02
CA PHE A 416 -11.40 1.11 6.20
C PHE A 416 -12.64 1.82 6.79
N PRO A 417 -13.08 1.47 8.02
CA PRO A 417 -14.22 2.12 8.64
C PRO A 417 -14.12 3.66 8.67
N PRO A 418 -12.96 4.26 9.02
CA PRO A 418 -12.84 5.72 9.01
C PRO A 418 -13.12 6.35 7.64
N LYS A 419 -12.77 5.67 6.54
CA LYS A 419 -13.07 6.18 5.18
C LYS A 419 -14.57 6.13 4.89
N ARG A 420 -15.27 5.08 5.33
CA ARG A 420 -16.74 5.00 5.24
C ARG A 420 -17.41 6.11 6.04
N ASP A 421 -16.88 6.46 7.20
CA ASP A 421 -17.41 7.54 8.03
C ASP A 421 -17.25 8.91 7.35
N LEU A 422 -16.08 9.19 6.76
CA LEU A 422 -15.86 10.43 5.97
C LEU A 422 -16.85 10.54 4.81
N ILE A 423 -17.07 9.44 4.08
CA ILE A 423 -18.03 9.39 2.95
C ILE A 423 -19.46 9.59 3.45
N THR A 424 -19.80 8.96 4.59
CA THR A 424 -21.10 9.12 5.24
C THR A 424 -21.35 10.59 5.57
N GLN A 425 -20.37 11.28 6.14
CA GLN A 425 -20.45 12.72 6.44
C GLN A 425 -20.55 13.57 5.16
N TYR A 426 -19.72 13.28 4.16
CA TYR A 426 -19.65 14.07 2.92
C TYR A 426 -20.96 14.03 2.12
N PHE A 427 -21.63 12.87 2.04
CA PHE A 427 -22.89 12.69 1.32
C PHE A 427 -24.14 12.81 2.19
N ASP A 428 -24.00 13.15 3.48
CA ASP A 428 -25.10 13.24 4.45
C ASP A 428 -25.92 11.92 4.50
N LEU A 429 -25.21 10.80 4.64
CA LEU A 429 -25.80 9.45 4.76
C LEU A 429 -25.92 9.06 6.23
N LYS A 430 -26.74 8.06 6.54
CA LYS A 430 -26.79 7.41 7.86
C LYS A 430 -25.64 6.43 8.06
N GLY A 431 -25.11 5.87 6.97
CA GLY A 431 -23.97 4.99 7.01
C GLY A 431 -23.63 4.41 5.64
N VAL A 432 -22.41 3.90 5.51
CA VAL A 432 -21.95 3.16 4.34
C VAL A 432 -21.62 1.73 4.77
N ILE A 433 -22.22 0.75 4.10
CA ILE A 433 -21.92 -0.67 4.26
C ILE A 433 -21.09 -1.09 3.05
N LEU A 434 -19.92 -1.69 3.29
CA LEU A 434 -19.19 -2.36 2.22
C LEU A 434 -19.70 -3.80 2.11
N ARG A 435 -20.18 -4.18 0.93
CA ARG A 435 -20.35 -5.57 0.52
C ARG A 435 -19.20 -5.96 -0.37
N GLY A 436 -18.40 -6.89 0.08
CA GLY A 436 -17.18 -7.23 -0.63
C GLY A 436 -16.40 -8.31 0.06
N THR A 437 -15.41 -8.83 -0.66
CA THR A 437 -14.52 -9.82 -0.07
C THR A 437 -13.57 -9.14 0.90
N ASP A 438 -13.53 -9.63 2.13
CA ASP A 438 -12.61 -9.18 3.17
C ASP A 438 -12.18 -10.39 3.99
N LEU A 439 -10.89 -10.73 3.91
CA LEU A 439 -10.34 -11.94 4.52
C LEU A 439 -10.44 -11.91 6.05
N ASP A 440 -10.47 -10.72 6.63
CA ASP A 440 -10.54 -10.50 8.06
C ASP A 440 -12.00 -10.37 8.54
N ALA A 441 -12.95 -10.17 7.63
CA ALA A 441 -14.37 -10.14 7.94
C ALA A 441 -14.94 -11.56 8.13
N PRO A 442 -15.96 -11.74 8.99
CA PRO A 442 -16.59 -13.04 9.18
C PRO A 442 -17.06 -13.66 7.87
N LEU A 443 -16.71 -14.94 7.66
CA LEU A 443 -16.96 -15.71 6.45
C LEU A 443 -16.41 -15.10 5.16
N GLY A 444 -15.40 -14.23 5.27
CA GLY A 444 -14.72 -13.61 4.14
C GLY A 444 -15.48 -12.44 3.49
N VAL A 445 -16.55 -11.93 4.12
CA VAL A 445 -17.44 -10.94 3.51
C VAL A 445 -17.64 -9.75 4.44
N SER A 446 -17.29 -8.55 3.96
CA SER A 446 -17.62 -7.30 4.66
C SER A 446 -19.13 -7.16 4.84
N GLY A 447 -19.54 -6.73 6.04
CA GLY A 447 -20.95 -6.57 6.39
C GLY A 447 -21.65 -7.85 6.86
N VAL A 448 -20.98 -9.00 6.88
CA VAL A 448 -21.48 -10.20 7.56
C VAL A 448 -21.17 -10.13 9.05
N LYS A 449 -22.17 -10.42 9.88
CA LYS A 449 -22.06 -10.53 11.33
C LYS A 449 -22.43 -11.95 11.75
N LEU A 450 -21.75 -12.43 12.79
CA LEU A 450 -22.10 -13.69 13.45
C LEU A 450 -22.83 -13.33 14.74
N VAL A 451 -24.13 -13.61 14.77
CA VAL A 451 -25.01 -13.21 15.88
C VAL A 451 -25.37 -14.45 16.70
N PRO A 452 -24.96 -14.49 17.98
CA PRO A 452 -25.30 -15.60 18.86
C PRO A 452 -26.75 -15.45 19.37
N HIS A 453 -27.58 -16.45 19.08
CA HIS A 453 -28.94 -16.58 19.60
C HIS A 453 -28.99 -17.74 20.58
N TYR A 454 -29.19 -17.48 21.86
CA TYR A 454 -29.26 -18.54 22.88
C TYR A 454 -30.47 -18.40 23.80
N ALA A 455 -30.74 -19.46 24.57
CA ALA A 455 -31.75 -19.44 25.62
C ALA A 455 -31.22 -20.14 26.87
N ILE A 456 -31.42 -19.52 28.02
CA ILE A 456 -30.98 -19.98 29.33
C ILE A 456 -32.21 -20.19 30.23
N THR A 457 -32.17 -21.23 31.07
CA THR A 457 -33.19 -21.56 32.07
C THR A 457 -32.61 -21.55 33.48
N PRO A 458 -33.16 -20.81 34.46
CA PRO A 458 -34.26 -19.83 34.28
C PRO A 458 -33.80 -18.65 33.42
N ARG A 459 -34.74 -17.94 32.79
CA ARG A 459 -34.42 -16.75 31.98
C ARG A 459 -33.63 -15.74 32.81
N THR A 460 -32.55 -15.22 32.24
CA THR A 460 -31.68 -14.24 32.89
C THR A 460 -31.49 -13.02 31.99
N CYS A 461 -30.96 -11.93 32.54
CA CYS A 461 -30.57 -10.75 31.74
C CYS A 461 -29.52 -11.07 30.66
N LEU A 462 -28.81 -12.20 30.78
CA LEU A 462 -27.92 -12.68 29.72
C LEU A 462 -28.70 -13.03 28.46
N ASP A 463 -29.96 -13.47 28.53
CA ASP A 463 -30.79 -13.76 27.34
C ASP A 463 -31.14 -12.48 26.55
N GLU A 464 -31.16 -11.32 27.21
CA GLU A 464 -31.59 -10.05 26.61
C GLU A 464 -30.41 -9.15 26.20
N HIS A 465 -29.26 -9.27 26.89
CA HIS A 465 -28.13 -8.36 26.73
C HIS A 465 -26.78 -9.06 26.53
N GLY A 466 -26.72 -10.38 26.65
CA GLY A 466 -25.44 -11.07 26.75
C GLY A 466 -24.73 -11.19 25.40
N GLY A 467 -23.75 -10.32 25.23
CA GLY A 467 -22.71 -10.46 24.22
C GLY A 467 -21.86 -11.68 24.53
N LEU A 468 -22.24 -12.83 23.97
CA LEU A 468 -21.30 -13.94 23.79
C LEU A 468 -20.19 -13.42 22.87
N GLU A 469 -19.09 -12.98 23.47
CA GLU A 469 -17.91 -12.55 22.72
C GLU A 469 -17.21 -13.80 22.18
N LEU A 470 -17.31 -13.96 20.87
CA LEU A 470 -16.42 -14.87 20.17
C LEU A 470 -15.01 -14.26 20.27
N GLY A 471 -14.05 -15.03 20.80
CA GLY A 471 -12.64 -14.62 20.80
C GLY A 471 -12.08 -14.42 19.39
N GLU A 472 -10.78 -14.18 19.26
CA GLU A 472 -10.18 -13.95 17.95
C GLU A 472 -10.28 -15.19 17.03
N TYR A 473 -10.73 -14.99 15.79
CA TYR A 473 -10.76 -15.99 14.74
C TYR A 473 -10.41 -15.38 13.38
N ARG A 474 -9.98 -16.22 12.44
CA ARG A 474 -9.82 -15.81 11.04
C ARG A 474 -11.15 -15.94 10.31
N GLY A 475 -11.59 -14.88 9.65
CA GLY A 475 -12.93 -14.77 9.09
C GLY A 475 -13.32 -15.89 8.11
N THR A 476 -12.40 -16.35 7.26
CA THR A 476 -12.70 -17.41 6.27
C THR A 476 -12.56 -18.83 6.81
N ASP A 477 -12.00 -19.02 8.00
CA ASP A 477 -11.77 -20.32 8.61
C ASP A 477 -12.97 -20.73 9.49
N VAL A 478 -13.92 -21.42 8.87
CA VAL A 478 -15.13 -21.92 9.53
C VAL A 478 -14.78 -22.81 10.73
N GLY A 479 -13.69 -23.60 10.65
CA GLY A 479 -13.23 -24.44 11.75
C GLY A 479 -12.73 -23.62 12.93
N ALA A 480 -11.96 -22.55 12.67
CA ALA A 480 -11.54 -21.61 13.71
C ALA A 480 -12.73 -20.90 14.37
N ILE A 481 -13.73 -20.48 13.58
CA ILE A 481 -14.95 -19.86 14.12
C ILE A 481 -15.72 -20.86 15.01
N GLN A 482 -15.90 -22.09 14.56
CA GLN A 482 -16.58 -23.13 15.35
C GLN A 482 -15.81 -23.47 16.64
N LYS A 483 -14.48 -23.47 16.59
CA LYS A 483 -13.64 -23.65 17.78
C LYS A 483 -13.81 -22.49 18.77
N ALA A 484 -13.82 -21.24 18.29
CA ALA A 484 -14.08 -20.06 19.12
C ALA A 484 -15.49 -20.12 19.73
N MET A 485 -16.49 -20.55 18.97
CA MET A 485 -17.86 -20.75 19.43
C MET A 485 -17.95 -21.82 20.53
N ARG A 486 -17.25 -22.96 20.39
CA ARG A 486 -17.20 -24.00 21.45
C ARG A 486 -16.57 -23.48 22.72
N ALA A 487 -15.46 -22.74 22.63
CA ALA A 487 -14.82 -22.12 23.78
C ALA A 487 -15.77 -21.14 24.49
N ALA A 488 -16.49 -20.32 23.72
CA ALA A 488 -17.49 -19.40 24.26
C ALA A 488 -18.68 -20.11 24.92
N ILE A 489 -19.12 -21.25 24.36
CA ILE A 489 -20.14 -22.13 24.98
C ILE A 489 -19.64 -22.65 26.34
N ASP A 490 -18.41 -23.16 26.40
CA ASP A 490 -17.86 -23.72 27.64
C ASP A 490 -17.71 -22.63 28.72
N GLU A 491 -17.26 -21.43 28.35
CA GLU A 491 -17.19 -20.29 29.24
C GLU A 491 -18.58 -19.87 29.75
N LEU A 492 -19.57 -19.78 28.87
CA LEU A 492 -20.94 -19.42 29.25
C LEU A 492 -21.54 -20.47 30.18
N ARG A 493 -21.34 -21.77 29.90
CA ARG A 493 -21.78 -22.85 30.79
C ARG A 493 -21.10 -22.80 32.16
N ALA A 494 -19.80 -22.49 32.20
CA ALA A 494 -19.08 -22.29 33.46
C ALA A 494 -19.66 -21.11 34.26
N LYS A 495 -20.02 -20.00 33.60
CA LYS A 495 -20.68 -18.84 34.23
C LYS A 495 -22.08 -19.16 34.75
N LEU A 496 -22.79 -20.09 34.11
CA LEU A 496 -24.13 -20.53 34.49
C LEU A 496 -24.14 -21.63 35.55
N ALA A 497 -23.01 -22.25 35.85
CA ALA A 497 -22.92 -23.35 36.80
C ALA A 497 -23.53 -22.96 38.16
N GLY A 498 -24.56 -23.71 38.58
CA GLY A 498 -25.31 -23.48 39.82
C GLY A 498 -26.35 -22.35 39.78
N ARG A 499 -26.51 -21.65 38.65
CA ARG A 499 -27.47 -20.54 38.46
C ARG A 499 -28.51 -20.81 37.37
N GLY A 500 -28.20 -21.69 36.42
CA GLY A 500 -29.09 -22.08 35.35
C GLY A 500 -28.42 -23.06 34.38
N THR A 501 -29.15 -23.40 33.32
CA THR A 501 -28.69 -24.22 32.21
C THR A 501 -28.84 -23.44 30.92
N MET A 502 -27.86 -23.54 30.03
CA MET A 502 -28.06 -23.09 28.65
C MET A 502 -28.81 -24.21 27.92
N ASP A 503 -29.94 -23.89 27.30
CA ASP A 503 -30.79 -24.88 26.62
C ASP A 503 -30.37 -25.04 25.15
N ARG A 504 -30.10 -23.90 24.50
CA ARG A 504 -29.66 -23.81 23.11
C ARG A 504 -28.78 -22.60 22.87
N LEU A 505 -27.91 -22.70 21.87
CA LEU A 505 -27.17 -21.59 21.29
C LEU A 505 -27.01 -21.83 19.79
N ALA A 506 -27.32 -20.85 18.95
CA ALA A 506 -27.14 -20.87 17.51
C ALA A 506 -26.30 -19.66 17.11
N LEU A 507 -25.29 -19.86 16.27
CA LEU A 507 -24.51 -18.77 15.71
C LEU A 507 -25.00 -18.48 14.29
N GLU A 508 -25.91 -17.51 14.18
CA GLU A 508 -26.55 -17.14 12.93
C GLU A 508 -25.71 -16.16 12.11
N VAL A 509 -25.80 -16.29 10.79
CA VAL A 509 -25.15 -15.39 9.84
C VAL A 509 -26.14 -14.30 9.45
N GLU A 510 -25.86 -13.08 9.90
CA GLU A 510 -26.65 -11.90 9.57
C GLU A 510 -25.89 -10.97 8.61
N PHE A 511 -26.64 -10.23 7.81
CA PHE A 511 -26.10 -9.26 6.85
C PHE A 511 -26.47 -7.87 7.30
N ALA A 512 -25.50 -6.96 7.25
CA ALA A 512 -25.77 -5.54 7.39
C ALA A 512 -26.52 -5.04 6.14
N GLY A 513 -27.64 -4.34 6.36
CA GLY A 513 -28.48 -3.77 5.30
C GLY A 513 -29.45 -4.78 4.70
N GLU A 514 -29.76 -4.63 3.40
CA GLU A 514 -30.68 -5.55 2.71
C GLU A 514 -30.11 -6.98 2.68
N ARG A 515 -30.93 -7.97 3.01
CA ARG A 515 -30.51 -9.36 3.04
C ARG A 515 -30.40 -9.89 1.60
N PRO A 516 -29.25 -10.46 1.18
CA PRO A 516 -29.15 -11.07 -0.14
C PRO A 516 -30.07 -12.29 -0.24
N THR A 517 -30.40 -12.71 -1.46
CA THR A 517 -31.14 -13.96 -1.69
C THR A 517 -30.32 -15.13 -1.16
N LEU A 518 -30.90 -15.87 -0.23
CA LEU A 518 -30.29 -17.04 0.40
C LEU A 518 -30.97 -18.33 -0.08
N PRO A 519 -30.25 -19.47 -0.09
CA PRO A 519 -30.86 -20.76 -0.41
C PRO A 519 -31.94 -21.16 0.60
N ARG A 520 -31.82 -20.72 1.85
CA ARG A 520 -32.76 -20.98 2.95
C ARG A 520 -32.92 -19.76 3.85
N PRO A 521 -34.03 -19.66 4.60
CA PRO A 521 -34.31 -18.52 5.48
C PRO A 521 -33.32 -18.31 6.62
N THR A 522 -32.56 -19.35 7.01
CA THR A 522 -31.61 -19.28 8.12
C THR A 522 -30.25 -19.81 7.70
N LEU A 523 -29.19 -19.08 8.05
CA LEU A 523 -27.81 -19.51 7.87
C LEU A 523 -27.12 -19.60 9.23
N LEU A 524 -26.45 -20.72 9.45
CA LEU A 524 -25.78 -21.06 10.72
C LEU A 524 -24.31 -21.34 10.48
N VAL A 525 -23.44 -20.93 11.38
CA VAL A 525 -22.05 -21.45 11.42
C VAL A 525 -21.97 -22.69 12.31
N GLY A 526 -22.76 -22.70 13.37
CA GLY A 526 -22.88 -23.82 14.29
C GLY A 526 -24.07 -23.64 15.22
N ARG A 527 -24.45 -24.73 15.87
CA ARG A 527 -25.52 -24.78 16.85
C ARG A 527 -25.13 -25.70 17.99
N TRP A 528 -25.58 -25.41 19.19
CA TRP A 528 -25.46 -26.26 20.36
C TRP A 528 -26.83 -26.42 21.02
N ARG A 529 -27.13 -27.62 21.48
CA ARG A 529 -28.33 -27.93 22.27
C ARG A 529 -27.94 -28.84 23.42
N GLU A 530 -28.53 -28.64 24.59
CA GLU A 530 -28.17 -29.37 25.82
C GLU A 530 -28.11 -30.89 25.62
N LYS A 531 -29.13 -31.47 24.96
CA LYS A 531 -29.24 -32.92 24.74
C LYS A 531 -28.52 -33.43 23.49
N ALA A 532 -28.30 -32.58 22.49
CA ALA A 532 -27.74 -33.00 21.20
C ALA A 532 -26.24 -32.66 21.06
N GLY A 533 -25.69 -31.86 21.98
CA GLY A 533 -24.33 -31.36 21.90
C GLY A 533 -24.17 -30.29 20.82
N PHE A 534 -22.92 -30.12 20.36
CA PHE A 534 -22.56 -29.17 19.31
C PHE A 534 -22.73 -29.81 17.93
N GLU A 535 -23.38 -29.08 17.04
CA GLU A 535 -23.62 -29.40 15.66
C GLU A 535 -23.02 -28.28 14.78
N GLY A 536 -22.03 -28.64 13.98
CA GLY A 536 -21.38 -27.75 13.03
C GLY A 536 -20.29 -28.52 12.30
N TRP A 537 -20.14 -28.23 11.02
CA TRP A 537 -19.24 -28.94 10.13
C TRP A 537 -18.24 -27.97 9.51
N ALA A 538 -16.97 -28.34 9.47
CA ALA A 538 -15.90 -27.56 8.86
C ALA A 538 -15.30 -28.34 7.70
N GLY A 539 -15.80 -28.06 6.50
CA GLY A 539 -15.26 -28.59 5.25
C GLY A 539 -14.18 -27.68 4.66
N ALA A 540 -13.79 -27.96 3.42
CA ALA A 540 -12.82 -27.15 2.69
C ALA A 540 -13.22 -26.97 1.22
N LEU A 541 -12.82 -25.84 0.65
CA LEU A 541 -12.90 -25.55 -0.78
C LEU A 541 -11.48 -25.40 -1.34
N PRO A 542 -10.70 -26.48 -1.47
CA PRO A 542 -9.30 -26.37 -1.90
C PRO A 542 -9.16 -25.67 -3.25
N ARG A 543 -8.14 -24.81 -3.39
CA ARG A 543 -7.72 -24.28 -4.68
C ARG A 543 -6.97 -25.37 -5.45
N ALA A 544 -7.64 -26.00 -6.42
CA ALA A 544 -7.04 -26.98 -7.32
C ALA A 544 -6.45 -26.30 -8.58
N GLY A 545 -5.30 -25.64 -8.41
CA GLY A 545 -4.57 -25.04 -9.52
C GLY A 545 -5.37 -24.01 -10.34
N VAL A 546 -5.14 -23.98 -11.66
CA VAL A 546 -5.77 -23.04 -12.62
C VAL A 546 -7.11 -23.53 -13.19
N SER A 547 -7.55 -24.74 -12.84
CA SER A 547 -8.85 -25.27 -13.31
C SER A 547 -10.00 -24.35 -12.88
N LEU A 548 -11.11 -24.30 -13.61
CA LEU A 548 -12.35 -23.69 -13.09
C LEU A 548 -13.17 -24.67 -12.25
N ARG A 549 -12.92 -25.98 -12.39
CA ARG A 549 -13.52 -26.99 -11.53
C ARG A 549 -12.89 -26.97 -10.14
N ARG A 550 -13.75 -27.04 -9.15
CA ARG A 550 -13.45 -26.96 -7.73
C ARG A 550 -14.19 -28.09 -7.02
N LYS A 551 -13.65 -28.50 -5.89
CA LYS A 551 -14.17 -29.61 -5.10
C LYS A 551 -14.57 -29.09 -3.73
N VAL A 552 -15.73 -29.53 -3.24
CA VAL A 552 -16.19 -29.31 -1.87
C VAL A 552 -15.80 -30.55 -1.08
N VAL A 553 -14.80 -30.42 -0.22
CA VAL A 553 -14.36 -31.51 0.65
C VAL A 553 -15.24 -31.48 1.90
N LEU A 554 -16.10 -32.49 2.03
CA LEU A 554 -16.97 -32.65 3.20
C LEU A 554 -16.20 -33.33 4.34
N PRO A 555 -16.38 -32.90 5.60
CA PRO A 555 -15.87 -33.64 6.74
C PRO A 555 -16.63 -34.97 6.91
N GLU A 556 -15.97 -35.98 7.49
CA GLU A 556 -16.49 -37.36 7.55
C GLU A 556 -17.82 -37.47 8.32
N ASP A 557 -18.00 -36.68 9.38
CA ASP A 557 -19.22 -36.65 10.17
C ASP A 557 -20.42 -36.13 9.36
N LEU A 558 -20.19 -35.17 8.45
CA LEU A 558 -21.22 -34.64 7.55
C LEU A 558 -21.66 -35.65 6.48
N LYS A 559 -20.75 -36.50 5.98
CA LYS A 559 -21.05 -37.51 4.94
C LYS A 559 -22.11 -38.53 5.38
N THR A 560 -22.25 -38.76 6.68
CA THR A 560 -23.28 -39.66 7.24
C THR A 560 -24.66 -39.03 7.32
N GLN A 561 -24.75 -37.69 7.25
CA GLN A 561 -26.00 -36.95 7.28
C GLN A 561 -26.69 -37.02 5.90
N ASP A 562 -28.00 -36.77 5.83
CA ASP A 562 -28.75 -36.63 4.57
C ASP A 562 -29.10 -35.15 4.34
N LEU A 563 -28.11 -34.36 3.93
CA LEU A 563 -28.24 -32.92 3.74
C LEU A 563 -27.95 -32.56 2.28
N GLU A 564 -28.61 -31.53 1.78
CA GLU A 564 -28.32 -31.00 0.45
C GLU A 564 -27.04 -30.17 0.52
N VAL A 565 -26.08 -30.47 -0.35
CA VAL A 565 -24.86 -29.66 -0.48
C VAL A 565 -25.09 -28.60 -1.54
N VAL A 566 -24.93 -27.34 -1.14
CA VAL A 566 -25.13 -26.18 -2.00
C VAL A 566 -23.86 -25.36 -2.04
N ILE A 567 -23.46 -24.91 -3.22
CA ILE A 567 -22.45 -23.87 -3.37
C ILE A 567 -23.14 -22.53 -3.61
N TYR A 568 -22.86 -21.56 -2.76
CA TYR A 568 -23.46 -20.23 -2.81
C TYR A 568 -22.40 -19.18 -3.10
N LYS A 569 -22.58 -18.41 -4.18
CA LYS A 569 -21.80 -17.21 -4.42
C LYS A 569 -22.51 -16.04 -3.72
N VAL A 570 -21.88 -15.47 -2.71
CA VAL A 570 -22.52 -14.48 -1.83
C VAL A 570 -23.03 -13.29 -2.65
N GLY A 571 -24.31 -12.94 -2.45
CA GLY A 571 -24.99 -11.87 -3.21
C GLY A 571 -25.50 -12.27 -4.60
N HIS A 572 -25.34 -13.54 -5.00
CA HIS A 572 -25.75 -14.04 -6.32
C HIS A 572 -26.56 -15.35 -6.21
N GLU A 573 -26.49 -16.19 -7.25
CA GLU A 573 -27.13 -17.50 -7.30
C GLU A 573 -26.42 -18.56 -6.44
N PHE A 574 -27.17 -19.60 -6.08
CA PHE A 574 -26.64 -20.83 -5.50
C PHE A 574 -26.89 -22.00 -6.45
N ARG A 575 -26.04 -23.02 -6.38
CA ARG A 575 -26.17 -24.26 -7.16
C ARG A 575 -26.16 -25.47 -6.23
N SER A 576 -27.12 -26.37 -6.42
CA SER A 576 -27.16 -27.64 -5.71
C SER A 576 -26.12 -28.59 -6.32
N LEU A 577 -25.37 -29.29 -5.47
CA LEU A 577 -24.34 -30.24 -5.88
C LEU A 577 -24.71 -31.70 -5.59
N GLY A 578 -25.91 -31.95 -5.05
CA GLY A 578 -26.37 -33.26 -4.62
C GLY A 578 -26.52 -33.36 -3.10
N ARG A 579 -26.59 -34.60 -2.58
CA ARG A 579 -26.73 -34.88 -1.16
C ARG A 579 -25.42 -35.40 -0.57
N THR A 580 -25.20 -35.14 0.71
CA THR A 580 -24.00 -35.56 1.46
C THR A 580 -23.75 -37.07 1.47
N LYS A 581 -24.79 -37.90 1.21
CA LYS A 581 -24.68 -39.37 1.11
C LYS A 581 -24.25 -39.87 -0.26
N ASP A 582 -24.33 -39.02 -1.30
CA ASP A 582 -23.94 -39.42 -2.64
C ASP A 582 -22.44 -39.71 -2.64
N ALA A 583 -22.04 -40.89 -3.11
CA ALA A 583 -20.66 -41.35 -3.01
C ALA A 583 -19.73 -40.46 -3.88
N GLY A 584 -18.93 -39.63 -3.23
CA GLY A 584 -17.92 -38.81 -3.87
C GLY A 584 -17.81 -37.43 -3.24
N ASP A 585 -16.73 -36.72 -3.56
CA ASP A 585 -16.68 -35.30 -3.25
C ASP A 585 -17.42 -34.51 -4.31
N HIS A 586 -18.16 -33.48 -3.89
CA HIS A 586 -18.97 -32.68 -4.81
C HIS A 586 -18.07 -31.72 -5.59
N GLU A 587 -18.23 -31.70 -6.92
CA GLU A 587 -17.54 -30.75 -7.78
C GLU A 587 -18.47 -29.65 -8.27
N TYR A 588 -17.92 -28.45 -8.43
CA TYR A 588 -18.60 -27.33 -9.07
C TYR A 588 -17.64 -26.60 -10.01
N GLU A 589 -18.17 -26.05 -11.09
CA GLU A 589 -17.44 -25.15 -11.95
C GLU A 589 -17.65 -23.72 -11.47
N GLN A 590 -16.58 -23.01 -11.15
CA GLN A 590 -16.63 -21.61 -10.74
C GLN A 590 -17.20 -20.75 -11.88
N TRP A 591 -18.26 -19.99 -11.60
CA TRP A 591 -18.95 -19.18 -12.60
C TRP A 591 -18.69 -17.67 -12.46
N GLY A 592 -17.65 -17.29 -11.71
CA GLY A 592 -17.15 -15.91 -11.62
C GLY A 592 -16.25 -15.66 -10.41
N PRO A 593 -15.55 -14.52 -10.33
CA PRO A 593 -14.80 -14.11 -9.15
C PRO A 593 -15.75 -13.74 -8.00
N GLY A 594 -15.31 -13.91 -6.75
CA GLY A 594 -16.07 -13.55 -5.55
C GLY A 594 -15.86 -14.48 -4.36
N VAL A 595 -16.70 -14.32 -3.33
CA VAL A 595 -16.72 -15.23 -2.17
C VAL A 595 -17.74 -16.34 -2.40
N TYR A 596 -17.28 -17.56 -2.19
CA TYR A 596 -18.09 -18.77 -2.27
C TYR A 596 -18.20 -19.38 -0.89
N TRP A 597 -19.42 -19.75 -0.53
CA TRP A 597 -19.72 -20.54 0.66
C TRP A 597 -20.17 -21.93 0.24
N GLY A 598 -19.53 -22.94 0.79
CA GLY A 598 -20.06 -24.30 0.80
C GLY A 598 -21.09 -24.37 1.92
N LEU A 599 -22.30 -24.84 1.61
CA LEU A 599 -23.42 -24.92 2.52
C LEU A 599 -23.94 -26.35 2.60
N ALA A 600 -24.34 -26.77 3.80
CA ALA A 600 -25.07 -28.01 4.04
C ALA A 600 -26.49 -27.67 4.53
N CYS A 601 -27.50 -27.99 3.73
CA CYS A 601 -28.84 -27.44 3.86
C CYS A 601 -29.89 -28.49 4.25
N ARG A 602 -30.76 -28.08 5.17
CA ARG A 602 -32.06 -28.65 5.51
C ARG A 602 -33.18 -27.84 4.81
N PRO A 603 -34.46 -28.24 4.93
CA PRO A 603 -35.57 -27.46 4.36
C PRO A 603 -35.65 -26.01 4.86
N ASP A 604 -35.24 -25.73 6.10
CA ASP A 604 -35.43 -24.39 6.71
C ASP A 604 -34.13 -23.66 7.06
N GLU A 605 -33.00 -24.37 7.07
CA GLU A 605 -31.72 -23.83 7.51
C GLU A 605 -30.56 -24.39 6.70
N CYS A 606 -29.48 -23.63 6.55
CA CYS A 606 -28.22 -24.09 5.98
C CYS A 606 -27.08 -23.82 6.96
N PHE A 607 -26.13 -24.73 7.04
CA PHE A 607 -24.88 -24.55 7.75
C PHE A 607 -23.79 -24.10 6.77
N VAL A 608 -23.08 -23.03 7.09
CA VAL A 608 -21.88 -22.62 6.37
C VAL A 608 -20.76 -23.56 6.78
N ILE A 609 -20.36 -24.43 5.86
CA ILE A 609 -19.35 -25.46 6.12
C ILE A 609 -17.97 -25.08 5.60
N ALA A 610 -17.88 -24.18 4.62
CA ALA A 610 -16.63 -23.66 4.10
C ALA A 610 -16.84 -22.27 3.50
N ALA A 611 -15.83 -21.40 3.59
CA ALA A 611 -15.81 -20.10 2.94
C ALA A 611 -14.49 -19.91 2.19
N ILE A 612 -14.55 -19.44 0.95
CA ILE A 612 -13.33 -19.13 0.18
C ILE A 612 -13.53 -17.94 -0.75
N ARG A 613 -12.44 -17.17 -0.90
CA ARG A 613 -12.31 -16.22 -2.00
C ARG A 613 -11.75 -16.88 -3.25
N GLN A 614 -12.49 -16.75 -4.35
CA GLN A 614 -11.98 -17.06 -5.68
C GLN A 614 -11.69 -15.76 -6.43
N LEU A 615 -10.47 -15.68 -6.99
CA LEU A 615 -9.99 -14.54 -7.78
C LEU A 615 -10.36 -14.68 -9.26
#